data_AF-A0A2M9D6L0-F1
#
_entry.id   AF-A0A2M9D6L0-F1
#
_cell.length_a   1.000
_cell.length_b   1.000
_cell.length_c   1.000
_cell.angle_alpha   90.00
_cell.angle_beta   90.00
_cell.angle_gamma   90.00
#
_symmetry.space_group_name_H-M   'P 1'
#
loop_
_entity.id
_entity.type
_entity.pdbx_description
1 polymer ?
#
loop_
_entity_poly.entity_id
_entity_poly.type
_entity_poly.pdbx_seq_one_letter_code
_entity_poly.pdbx_strand_id
1 'polypeptide(L)'
;MKTRRLLPIAGVIIAIIALAILSGRWIDTAIWGADGARVIDTTRQLIRAASSGGQDALACDDFSADFGDAQAWNGLRAGEPEQFDADTSIDRPSLDASWSINLEGSSETSDVSPSFVFYRERADGLCVTDVRW
;
A
#
# COMPACT_ATOMS: atom_id res chain seq x y z
N MET A 1 46.39 -16.63 19.68
CA MET A 1 45.73 -16.53 18.37
C MET A 1 44.25 -16.85 18.54
N LYS A 2 43.33 -15.91 18.29
CA LYS A 2 41.87 -16.11 18.37
C LYS A 2 41.32 -16.24 16.95
N THR A 3 40.82 -17.43 16.62
CA THR A 3 40.18 -17.75 15.33
C THR A 3 38.81 -17.08 15.28
N ARG A 4 38.63 -16.09 14.39
CA ARG A 4 37.32 -15.51 14.09
C ARG A 4 36.52 -16.51 13.27
N ARG A 5 35.41 -17.00 13.82
CA ARG A 5 34.40 -17.75 13.05
C ARG A 5 33.63 -16.75 12.18
N LEU A 6 33.73 -16.89 10.86
CA LEU A 6 32.88 -16.20 9.90
C LEU A 6 31.50 -16.87 9.95
N LEU A 7 30.48 -16.13 10.40
CA LEU A 7 29.08 -16.56 10.26
C LEU A 7 28.68 -16.55 8.77
N PRO A 8 27.74 -17.42 8.34
CA PRO A 8 27.38 -17.61 6.94
C PRO A 8 26.43 -16.49 6.48
N ILE A 9 26.98 -15.31 6.21
CA ILE A 9 26.24 -14.13 5.69
C ILE A 9 25.57 -14.45 4.34
N ALA A 10 26.15 -15.38 3.56
CA ALA A 10 25.61 -15.81 2.27
C ALA A 10 24.24 -16.51 2.37
N GLY A 11 23.94 -17.21 3.47
CA GLY A 11 22.68 -17.94 3.62
C GLY A 11 21.47 -17.04 3.85
N VAL A 12 21.67 -15.88 4.48
CA VAL A 12 20.59 -14.92 4.80
C VAL A 12 20.19 -14.12 3.57
N ILE A 13 21.15 -13.76 2.71
CA ILE A 13 20.91 -12.95 1.50
C ILE A 13 20.07 -13.72 0.47
N ILE A 14 20.33 -15.03 0.30
CA ILE A 14 19.59 -15.86 -0.66
C ILE A 14 18.12 -16.02 -0.26
N ALA A 15 17.82 -16.12 1.04
CA ALA A 15 16.46 -16.24 1.54
C ALA A 15 15.61 -14.98 1.31
N ILE A 16 16.21 -13.79 1.41
CA ILE A 16 15.51 -12.51 1.20
C ILE A 16 15.14 -12.33 -0.28
N ILE A 17 16.05 -12.69 -1.19
CA ILE A 17 15.82 -12.60 -2.64
C ILE A 17 14.72 -13.59 -3.06
N ALA A 18 14.72 -14.82 -2.53
CA ALA A 18 13.69 -15.80 -2.83
C ALA A 18 12.28 -15.37 -2.36
N LEU A 19 12.18 -14.70 -1.21
CA LEU A 19 10.89 -14.22 -0.66
C LEU A 19 10.31 -13.06 -1.49
N ALA A 20 11.16 -12.19 -2.05
CA ALA A 20 10.74 -11.12 -2.95
C ALA A 20 10.22 -11.66 -4.30
N ILE A 21 10.76 -12.78 -4.79
CA ILE A 21 10.34 -13.43 -6.05
C ILE A 21 8.98 -14.14 -5.87
N LEU A 22 8.69 -14.69 -4.69
CA LEU A 22 7.45 -15.43 -4.42
C LEU A 22 6.22 -14.55 -4.11
N SER A 23 6.40 -13.25 -3.89
CA SER A 23 5.35 -12.33 -3.41
C SER A 23 4.64 -11.52 -4.50
N GLY A 24 4.81 -11.86 -5.79
CA GLY A 24 4.19 -11.14 -6.91
C GLY A 24 4.77 -9.74 -7.19
N ARG A 25 5.55 -9.18 -6.25
CA ARG A 25 6.19 -7.86 -6.36
C ARG A 25 7.03 -7.65 -7.62
N TRP A 26 7.64 -8.70 -8.17
CA TRP A 26 8.44 -8.58 -9.40
C TRP A 26 7.56 -8.31 -10.63
N ILE A 27 6.35 -8.88 -10.68
CA ILE A 27 5.38 -8.62 -11.75
C ILE A 27 4.91 -7.17 -11.64
N ASP A 28 4.54 -6.75 -10.42
CA ASP A 28 4.11 -5.37 -10.17
C ASP A 28 5.20 -4.37 -10.57
N THR A 29 6.47 -4.67 -10.24
CA THR A 29 7.61 -3.82 -10.63
C THR A 29 7.83 -3.78 -12.15
N ALA A 30 7.62 -4.90 -12.84
CA ALA A 30 7.77 -4.96 -14.29
C ALA A 30 6.69 -4.16 -15.04
N ILE A 31 5.46 -4.11 -14.50
CA ILE A 31 4.33 -3.41 -15.12
C ILE A 31 4.30 -1.92 -14.71
N TRP A 32 4.45 -1.64 -13.42
CA TRP A 32 4.19 -0.32 -12.82
C TRP A 32 5.45 0.42 -12.36
N GLY A 33 6.63 -0.17 -12.58
CA GLY A 33 7.89 0.35 -12.03
C GLY A 33 8.00 0.18 -10.51
N ALA A 34 9.13 0.62 -9.95
CA ALA A 34 9.41 0.45 -8.53
C ALA A 34 8.46 1.26 -7.63
N ASP A 35 8.08 2.47 -8.05
CA ASP A 35 7.19 3.33 -7.27
C ASP A 35 5.75 2.84 -7.30
N GLY A 36 5.22 2.49 -8.48
CA GLY A 36 3.88 1.90 -8.58
C GLY A 36 3.77 0.57 -7.80
N ALA A 37 4.81 -0.28 -7.87
CA ALA A 37 4.86 -1.49 -7.05
C ALA A 37 4.85 -1.21 -5.53
N ARG A 38 5.46 -0.10 -5.08
CA ARG A 38 5.41 0.34 -3.68
C ARG A 38 4.01 0.77 -3.27
N VAL A 39 3.26 1.46 -4.14
CA VAL A 39 1.86 1.85 -3.90
C VAL A 39 0.97 0.62 -3.78
N ILE A 40 1.10 -0.34 -4.71
CA ILE A 40 0.36 -1.61 -4.69
C ILE A 40 0.63 -2.37 -3.39
N ASP A 41 1.90 -2.49 -3.00
CA ASP A 41 2.27 -3.20 -1.79
C ASP A 41 1.75 -2.53 -0.52
N THR A 42 1.87 -1.21 -0.43
CA THR A 42 1.31 -0.42 0.68
C THR A 42 -0.20 -0.62 0.75
N THR A 43 -0.89 -0.66 -0.39
CA THR A 43 -2.34 -0.89 -0.44
C THR A 43 -2.72 -2.29 0.03
N ARG A 44 -1.93 -3.31 -0.30
CA ARG A 44 -2.12 -4.66 0.25
C ARG A 44 -1.91 -4.68 1.77
N GLN A 45 -0.98 -3.88 2.30
CA GLN A 45 -0.80 -3.72 3.75
C GLN A 45 -2.00 -3.01 4.39
N LEU A 46 -2.48 -1.92 3.76
CA LEU A 46 -3.65 -1.19 4.21
C LEU A 46 -4.90 -2.07 4.26
N ILE A 47 -5.21 -2.83 3.21
CA ILE A 47 -6.37 -3.72 3.18
C ILE A 47 -6.33 -4.70 4.37
N ARG A 48 -5.16 -5.31 4.64
CA ARG A 48 -5.00 -6.20 5.80
C ARG A 48 -5.19 -5.48 7.14
N ALA A 49 -4.64 -4.29 7.27
CA ALA A 49 -4.77 -3.48 8.48
C ALA A 49 -6.22 -3.04 8.70
N ALA A 50 -6.87 -2.51 7.68
CA ALA A 50 -8.25 -2.03 7.73
C ALA A 50 -9.24 -3.16 8.02
N SER A 51 -9.09 -4.33 7.39
CA SER A 51 -9.86 -5.53 7.72
C SER A 51 -9.72 -6.01 9.17
N SER A 52 -8.70 -5.56 9.91
CA SER A 52 -8.47 -5.90 11.32
C SER A 52 -8.59 -4.70 12.28
N GLY A 53 -8.99 -3.52 11.80
CA GLY A 53 -9.13 -2.31 12.61
C GLY A 53 -7.81 -1.61 12.97
N GLY A 54 -6.71 -1.95 12.28
CA GLY A 54 -5.35 -1.42 12.54
C GLY A 54 -4.87 -0.36 11.55
N GLN A 55 -5.76 0.21 10.75
CA GLN A 55 -5.43 1.11 9.64
C GLN A 55 -4.87 2.47 10.04
N ASP A 56 -5.18 2.96 11.25
CA ASP A 56 -4.77 4.30 11.70
C ASP A 56 -3.24 4.46 11.73
N ALA A 57 -2.49 3.36 11.87
CA ALA A 57 -1.03 3.36 11.79
C ALA A 57 -0.48 3.72 10.40
N LEU A 58 -1.33 3.74 9.37
CA LEU A 58 -0.98 4.08 7.99
C LEU A 58 -1.52 5.45 7.55
N ALA A 59 -2.32 6.12 8.39
CA ALA A 59 -2.80 7.47 8.12
C ALA A 59 -1.63 8.50 8.18
N CYS A 60 -1.74 9.60 7.44
CA CYS A 60 -0.82 10.72 7.63
C CYS A 60 -1.16 11.43 8.95
N ASP A 61 -0.16 11.88 9.70
CA ASP A 61 -0.35 12.50 11.03
C ASP A 61 -1.25 13.75 10.99
N ASP A 62 -1.28 14.44 9.85
CA ASP A 62 -2.03 15.67 9.60
C ASP A 62 -3.40 15.43 8.91
N PHE A 63 -3.77 14.18 8.63
CA PHE A 63 -5.03 13.83 7.96
C PHE A 63 -5.83 12.77 8.73
N SER A 64 -7.15 12.96 8.77
CA SER A 64 -8.09 11.96 9.29
C SER A 64 -8.87 11.36 8.13
N ALA A 65 -8.29 10.38 7.45
CA ALA A 65 -9.00 9.62 6.42
C ALA A 65 -10.14 8.81 7.06
N ASP A 66 -11.31 8.76 6.40
CA ASP A 66 -12.39 7.88 6.81
C ASP A 66 -12.16 6.48 6.25
N PHE A 67 -11.73 5.56 7.11
CA PHE A 67 -11.53 4.17 6.76
C PHE A 67 -12.77 3.28 6.94
N GLY A 68 -13.89 3.84 7.39
CA GLY A 68 -15.14 3.11 7.58
C GLY A 68 -14.99 1.83 8.42
N ASP A 69 -15.88 0.87 8.18
CA ASP A 69 -15.92 -0.39 8.92
C ASP A 69 -14.93 -1.42 8.35
N ALA A 70 -14.30 -2.20 9.23
CA ALA A 70 -13.34 -3.24 8.86
C ALA A 70 -13.91 -4.25 7.85
N GLN A 71 -15.21 -4.57 7.95
CA GLN A 71 -15.89 -5.51 7.04
C GLN A 71 -15.92 -5.02 5.59
N ALA A 72 -15.91 -3.71 5.36
CA ALA A 72 -15.94 -3.14 4.01
C ALA A 72 -14.65 -3.43 3.22
N TRP A 73 -13.56 -3.77 3.89
CA TRP A 73 -12.26 -4.05 3.27
C TRP A 73 -12.06 -5.53 2.90
N ASN A 74 -12.87 -6.43 3.46
CA ASN A 74 -12.75 -7.87 3.22
C ASN A 74 -13.08 -8.22 1.76
N GLY A 75 -12.18 -8.95 1.10
CA GLY A 75 -12.32 -9.35 -0.31
C GLY A 75 -11.76 -8.34 -1.31
N LEU A 76 -11.36 -7.14 -0.85
CA LEU A 76 -10.75 -6.13 -1.71
C LEU A 76 -9.29 -6.47 -2.05
N ARG A 77 -8.85 -5.98 -3.20
CA ARG A 77 -7.48 -6.11 -3.71
C ARG A 77 -6.95 -4.76 -4.18
N ALA A 78 -5.64 -4.57 -4.10
CA ALA A 78 -4.97 -3.43 -4.71
C ALA A 78 -5.05 -3.55 -6.24
N GLY A 79 -5.54 -2.51 -6.91
CA GLY A 79 -5.61 -2.41 -8.35
C GLY A 79 -4.40 -1.70 -8.96
N GLU A 80 -4.69 -0.71 -9.79
CA GLU A 80 -3.75 0.01 -10.63
C GLU A 80 -3.34 1.34 -9.98
N PRO A 81 -2.03 1.55 -9.73
CA PRO A 81 -1.53 2.80 -9.17
C PRO A 81 -1.42 3.89 -10.25
N GLU A 82 -1.80 5.11 -9.89
CA GLU A 82 -1.68 6.30 -10.73
C GLU A 82 -1.03 7.45 -9.98
N GLN A 83 -0.20 8.23 -10.68
CA GLN A 83 0.28 9.50 -10.15
C GLN A 83 -0.90 10.44 -10.00
N PHE A 84 -1.02 11.06 -8.82
CA PHE A 84 -2.10 11.99 -8.53
C PHE A 84 -1.59 13.42 -8.60
N ASP A 85 -2.29 14.25 -9.37
CA ASP A 85 -2.04 15.67 -9.49
C ASP A 85 -3.28 16.44 -9.06
N ALA A 86 -3.17 17.13 -7.92
CA ALA A 86 -4.25 17.92 -7.36
C ALA A 86 -4.69 19.06 -8.30
N ASP A 87 -3.78 19.63 -9.09
CA ASP A 87 -4.09 20.76 -9.99
C ASP A 87 -4.99 20.34 -11.15
N THR A 88 -4.99 19.05 -11.51
CA THR A 88 -5.81 18.50 -12.59
C THR A 88 -6.99 17.67 -12.10
N SER A 89 -7.04 17.38 -10.79
CA SER A 89 -8.13 16.64 -10.16
C SER A 89 -9.38 17.50 -9.98
N ILE A 90 -10.45 17.16 -10.71
CA ILE A 90 -11.74 17.89 -10.62
C ILE A 90 -12.41 17.63 -9.27
N ASP A 91 -12.37 16.40 -8.79
CA ASP A 91 -13.13 15.99 -7.60
C ASP A 91 -12.40 16.30 -6.29
N ARG A 92 -11.06 16.45 -6.34
CA ARG A 92 -10.22 16.62 -5.15
C ARG A 92 -9.05 17.58 -5.40
N PRO A 93 -9.31 18.85 -5.74
CA PRO A 93 -8.26 19.78 -6.14
C PRO A 93 -7.34 20.24 -4.99
N SER A 94 -7.71 19.97 -3.74
CA SER A 94 -6.93 20.36 -2.55
C SER A 94 -6.35 19.17 -1.79
N LEU A 95 -6.44 17.95 -2.34
CA LEU A 95 -5.90 16.78 -1.68
C LEU A 95 -4.39 16.75 -1.87
N ASP A 96 -3.65 16.87 -0.78
CA ASP A 96 -2.19 16.73 -0.77
C ASP A 96 -1.81 15.24 -0.81
N ALA A 97 -1.94 14.67 -2.00
CA ALA A 97 -1.56 13.31 -2.35
C ALA A 97 -0.63 13.33 -3.57
N SER A 98 0.22 12.32 -3.67
CA SER A 98 1.11 12.09 -4.81
C SER A 98 0.66 10.89 -5.64
N TRP A 99 -0.11 9.98 -5.04
CA TRP A 99 -0.58 8.76 -5.68
C TRP A 99 -2.04 8.49 -5.37
N SER A 100 -2.73 7.89 -6.34
CA SER A 100 -4.01 7.24 -6.15
C SER A 100 -3.92 5.79 -6.62
N ILE A 101 -4.83 4.95 -6.14
CA ILE A 101 -4.96 3.56 -6.61
C ILE A 101 -6.41 3.13 -6.43
N ASN A 102 -6.95 2.46 -7.44
CA ASN A 102 -8.28 1.85 -7.31
C ASN A 102 -8.21 0.58 -6.46
N LEU A 103 -9.31 0.28 -5.78
CA LEU A 103 -9.55 -0.98 -5.10
C LEU A 103 -10.40 -1.86 -6.02
N GLU A 104 -9.98 -3.10 -6.17
CA GLU A 104 -10.68 -4.10 -6.98
C GLU A 104 -11.42 -5.11 -6.12
N GLY A 105 -12.44 -5.71 -6.72
CA GLY A 105 -13.31 -6.67 -6.06
C GLY A 105 -14.54 -6.00 -5.46
N SER A 106 -15.20 -6.73 -4.59
CA SER A 106 -16.36 -6.25 -3.82
C SER A 106 -16.19 -6.71 -2.39
N SER A 107 -16.68 -5.93 -1.43
CA SER A 107 -16.74 -6.43 -0.06
C SER A 107 -17.58 -7.70 -0.02
N GLU A 108 -17.06 -8.74 0.63
CA GLU A 108 -17.82 -9.98 0.84
C GLU A 108 -18.89 -9.82 1.92
N THR A 109 -18.81 -8.74 2.71
CA THR A 109 -19.55 -8.58 3.95
C THR A 109 -20.24 -7.21 4.12
N SER A 110 -20.13 -6.32 3.13
CA SER A 110 -20.71 -4.98 3.14
C SER A 110 -21.27 -4.62 1.76
N ASP A 111 -22.39 -3.89 1.74
CA ASP A 111 -22.98 -3.34 0.50
C ASP A 111 -22.28 -2.06 0.03
N VAL A 112 -21.41 -1.49 0.88
CA VAL A 112 -20.59 -0.31 0.57
C VAL A 112 -19.13 -0.67 0.80
N SER A 113 -18.29 -0.40 -0.20
CA SER A 113 -16.84 -0.67 -0.15
C SER A 113 -16.07 0.50 -0.73
N PRO A 114 -14.87 0.81 -0.19
CA PRO A 114 -14.03 1.85 -0.74
C PRO A 114 -13.62 1.52 -2.18
N SER A 115 -13.59 2.54 -3.03
CA SER A 115 -13.23 2.45 -4.43
C SER A 115 -11.79 2.89 -4.70
N PHE A 116 -11.27 3.87 -3.96
CA PHE A 116 -9.91 4.41 -4.17
C PHE A 116 -9.22 4.78 -2.87
N VAL A 117 -7.90 4.69 -2.86
CA VAL A 117 -7.05 5.19 -1.78
C VAL A 117 -6.08 6.22 -2.35
N PHE A 118 -5.84 7.27 -1.59
CA PHE A 118 -4.89 8.33 -1.93
C PHE A 118 -3.75 8.35 -0.93
N TYR A 119 -2.53 8.50 -1.44
CA TYR A 119 -1.32 8.47 -0.65
C TYR A 119 -0.46 9.71 -0.84
N ARG A 120 0.18 10.14 0.24
CA ARG A 120 1.31 11.08 0.21
C ARG A 120 2.63 10.33 0.36
N GLU A 121 3.64 10.75 -0.38
CA GLU A 121 5.01 10.30 -0.15
C GLU A 121 5.64 10.94 1.10
N ARG A 122 6.36 10.12 1.85
CA ARG A 122 7.15 10.50 3.02
C ARG A 122 8.55 9.91 2.88
N ALA A 123 9.47 10.39 3.72
CA ALA A 123 10.84 9.88 3.74
C ALA A 123 10.93 8.38 4.08
N ASP A 124 9.96 7.85 4.81
CA ASP A 124 9.89 6.47 5.27
C ASP A 124 8.89 5.60 4.48
N GLY A 125 8.17 6.17 3.50
CA GLY A 125 7.24 5.41 2.67
C GLY A 125 6.03 6.23 2.23
N LEU A 126 4.85 5.64 2.35
CA LEU A 126 3.57 6.27 2.00
C LEU A 126 2.69 6.39 3.26
N CYS A 127 1.82 7.38 3.31
CA CYS A 127 0.68 7.43 4.23
C CYS A 127 -0.61 7.73 3.50
N VAL A 128 -1.73 7.28 4.07
CA VAL A 128 -3.07 7.52 3.53
C VAL A 128 -3.52 8.92 3.88
N THR A 129 -3.92 9.67 2.86
CA THR A 129 -4.47 11.02 3.01
C THR A 129 -5.98 11.01 2.93
N ASP A 130 -6.56 10.13 2.12
CA ASP A 130 -8.00 9.98 1.94
C ASP A 130 -8.37 8.60 1.39
N VAL A 131 -9.62 8.19 1.62
CA VAL A 131 -10.25 6.99 1.03
C VAL A 131 -11.56 7.41 0.39
N ARG A 132 -11.74 7.07 -0.89
CA ARG A 132 -13.02 7.25 -1.58
C ARG A 132 -13.89 6.02 -1.35
N TRP A 133 -15.12 6.27 -0.92
CA TRP A 133 -16.21 5.29 -0.82
C TRP A 133 -17.09 5.38 -2.07
#